data_AF-A0A6B2UNL6-F1
#
_entry.id   AF-A0A6B2UNL6-F1
#
_cell.length_a   1.000
_cell.length_b   1.000
_cell.length_c   1.000
_cell.angle_alpha   90.00
_cell.angle_beta   90.00
_cell.angle_gamma   90.00
#
_symmetry.space_group_name_H-M   'P 1'
#
loop_
_entity.id
_entity.type
_entity.pdbx_description
1 polymer ?
#
loop_
_entity_poly.entity_id
_entity_poly.type
_entity_poly.pdbx_seq_one_letter_code
_entity_poly.pdbx_strand_id
1 'polypeptide(L)'
;MTDPVPDPSAYLTALRARVLEREGIPMFLALQGAAPPPADASPEAEGAELADLLGHYRAALVPEAADDAEAALIDVLQVMGAAHLTPHGGDARKEDAR
;
A
#
# COMPACT_ATOMS: atom_id res chain seq x y z
N MET A 1 8.40 -8.25 6.89
CA MET A 1 6.98 -8.08 7.26
C MET A 1 6.25 -7.99 5.95
N THR A 2 6.02 -9.13 5.31
CA THR A 2 5.71 -9.23 3.87
C THR A 2 4.59 -10.23 3.60
N ASP A 3 4.06 -10.88 4.63
CA ASP A 3 2.93 -11.79 4.48
C ASP A 3 1.69 -11.00 4.05
N PRO A 4 0.99 -11.44 3.00
CA PRO A 4 -0.22 -10.77 2.54
C PRO A 4 -1.33 -10.82 3.59
N VAL A 5 -2.20 -9.82 3.57
CA VAL A 5 -3.41 -9.82 4.40
C VAL A 5 -4.28 -11.01 3.98
N PRO A 6 -4.81 -11.81 4.93
CA PRO A 6 -5.49 -13.07 4.63
C PRO A 6 -6.81 -12.93 3.85
N ASP A 7 -7.51 -11.79 3.97
CA ASP A 7 -8.68 -11.45 3.16
C ASP A 7 -8.57 -10.02 2.62
N PRO A 8 -7.95 -9.85 1.43
CA PRO A 8 -7.75 -8.54 0.81
C PRO A 8 -9.07 -7.81 0.53
N SER A 9 -10.13 -8.54 0.15
CA SER A 9 -11.42 -7.97 -0.23
C SER A 9 -12.16 -7.40 0.99
N ALA A 10 -12.17 -8.15 2.10
CA ALA A 10 -12.72 -7.66 3.36
C ALA A 10 -11.92 -6.47 3.89
N TYR A 11 -10.59 -6.52 3.79
CA TYR A 11 -9.73 -5.43 4.21
C TYR A 11 -9.97 -4.14 3.40
N LEU A 12 -10.06 -4.25 2.06
CA LEU A 12 -10.41 -3.12 1.19
C LEU A 12 -11.78 -2.52 1.53
N THR A 13 -12.76 -3.37 1.81
CA THR A 13 -14.10 -2.92 2.25
C THR A 13 -14.01 -2.13 3.55
N ALA A 14 -13.24 -2.60 4.52
CA ALA A 14 -13.04 -1.91 5.78
C ALA A 14 -12.30 -0.57 5.61
N LEU A 15 -11.31 -0.50 4.71
CA LEU A 15 -10.64 0.76 4.37
C LEU A 15 -11.60 1.77 3.77
N ARG A 16 -12.42 1.36 2.80
CA ARG A 16 -13.41 2.23 2.16
C ARG A 16 -14.43 2.77 3.16
N ALA A 17 -14.87 1.95 4.11
CA ALA A 17 -15.75 2.38 5.20
C ALA A 17 -15.10 3.49 6.06
N ARG A 18 -13.83 3.34 6.44
CA ARG A 18 -13.08 4.36 7.20
C ARG A 18 -12.83 5.64 6.40
N VAL A 19 -12.68 5.54 5.08
CA VAL A 19 -12.55 6.72 4.22
C VAL A 19 -13.86 7.50 4.15
N LEU A 20 -15.01 6.83 4.11
CA LEU A 20 -16.31 7.52 4.20
C LEU A 20 -16.48 8.28 5.53
N GLU A 21 -15.87 7.78 6.62
CA GLU A 21 -15.86 8.47 7.92
C GLU A 21 -14.88 9.65 7.97
N ARG A 22 -13.90 9.73 7.07
CA ARG A 22 -12.86 10.76 7.04
C ARG A 22 -13.06 11.63 5.80
N GLU A 23 -13.70 12.80 5.94
CA GLU A 23 -14.02 13.78 4.86
C GLU A 23 -12.81 14.38 4.10
N GLY A 24 -11.74 13.63 3.81
CA GLY A 24 -10.55 14.08 3.12
C GLY A 24 -10.29 13.31 1.83
N ILE A 25 -10.01 14.03 0.74
CA ILE A 25 -9.64 13.48 -0.57
C ILE A 25 -8.34 12.66 -0.43
N PRO A 26 -8.30 11.38 -0.86
CA PRO A 26 -7.06 10.61 -0.88
C PRO A 26 -6.05 11.28 -1.83
N MET A 27 -4.85 11.59 -1.31
CA MET A 27 -3.78 12.21 -2.07
C MET A 27 -2.74 11.14 -2.45
N PHE A 28 -2.53 10.95 -3.76
CA PHE A 28 -1.45 10.12 -4.29
C PHE A 28 -0.34 11.02 -4.85
N LEU A 29 0.89 10.82 -4.39
CA LEU A 29 2.07 11.53 -4.89
C LEU A 29 2.75 10.66 -5.95
N ALA A 30 2.71 11.09 -7.21
CA ALA A 30 3.54 10.50 -8.26
C ALA A 30 4.91 11.18 -8.25
N LEU A 31 5.99 10.39 -8.22
CA LEU A 31 7.35 10.89 -8.41
C LEU A 31 7.56 11.20 -9.90
N GLN A 32 7.80 12.47 -10.24
CA GLN A 32 8.25 12.86 -11.58
C GLN A 32 9.78 12.88 -11.63
N GLY A 33 10.39 11.87 -12.26
CA GLY A 33 11.83 11.87 -12.58
C GLY A 33 12.47 10.49 -12.54
N ALA A 34 13.64 10.35 -13.18
CA ALA A 34 14.48 9.17 -13.03
C ALA A 34 15.11 9.18 -11.63
N ALA A 35 14.78 8.18 -10.81
CA ALA A 35 15.46 7.98 -9.54
C ALA A 35 16.96 7.67 -9.81
N PRO A 36 17.90 8.22 -9.04
CA PRO A 36 19.30 7.81 -9.13
C PRO A 36 19.40 6.30 -8.84
N PRO A 37 20.26 5.55 -9.56
CA PRO A 37 20.46 4.15 -9.27
C PRO A 37 20.93 4.00 -7.82
N PRO A 38 20.37 3.04 -7.08
CA PRO A 38 20.76 2.84 -5.69
C PRO A 38 22.25 2.45 -5.60
N ALA A 39 22.91 2.91 -4.54
CA ALA A 39 24.33 2.63 -4.33
C ALA A 39 24.61 1.15 -4.00
N ASP A 40 23.59 0.43 -3.52
CA ASP A 40 23.67 -0.94 -3.01
C ASP A 40 22.57 -1.83 -3.63
N ALA A 41 22.76 -3.14 -3.65
CA ALA A 41 21.81 -4.12 -4.21
C ALA A 41 20.55 -4.37 -3.34
N SER A 42 20.50 -3.81 -2.13
CA SER A 42 19.37 -3.97 -1.20
C SER A 42 17.99 -3.59 -1.78
N PRO A 43 17.86 -2.53 -2.60
CA PRO A 43 16.55 -2.13 -3.14
C PRO A 43 16.04 -3.06 -4.24
N GLU A 44 16.91 -3.86 -4.88
CA GLU A 44 16.48 -4.85 -5.87
C GLU A 44 15.77 -6.03 -5.20
N ALA A 45 16.28 -6.49 -4.05
CA ALA A 45 15.65 -7.55 -3.26
C ALA A 45 14.30 -7.09 -2.68
N GLU A 46 14.25 -5.88 -2.11
CA GLU A 46 13.01 -5.28 -1.61
C GLU A 46 12.00 -5.07 -2.75
N GLY A 47 12.46 -4.66 -3.94
CA GLY A 47 11.63 -4.52 -5.12
C GLY A 47 10.98 -5.83 -5.58
N ALA A 48 11.71 -6.95 -5.52
CA ALA A 48 11.17 -8.26 -5.86
C ALA A 48 10.05 -8.68 -4.89
N GLU A 49 10.26 -8.49 -3.58
CA GLU A 49 9.25 -8.80 -2.56
C GLU A 49 7.98 -7.96 -2.73
N LEU A 50 8.13 -6.66 -3.04
CA LEU A 50 7.00 -5.77 -3.29
C LEU A 50 6.27 -6.12 -4.60
N ALA A 51 6.98 -6.57 -5.63
CA ALA A 51 6.39 -7.01 -6.89
C ALA A 51 5.56 -8.29 -6.71
N ASP A 52 6.06 -9.26 -5.94
CA ASP A 52 5.33 -10.48 -5.61
C ASP A 52 4.05 -10.16 -4.82
N LEU A 53 4.14 -9.25 -3.86
CA LEU A 53 3.01 -8.80 -3.07
C LEU A 53 1.96 -8.05 -3.90
N LEU A 54 2.40 -7.19 -4.82
CA LEU A 54 1.54 -6.51 -5.79
C LEU A 54 0.80 -7.53 -6.67
N GLY A 55 1.52 -8.53 -7.19
CA GLY A 55 0.96 -9.62 -7.98
C GLY A 55 -0.08 -10.44 -7.22
N HIS A 56 0.20 -10.75 -5.94
CA HIS A 56 -0.74 -11.44 -5.07
C HIS A 56 -2.06 -10.67 -4.91
N TYR A 57 -1.98 -9.38 -4.58
CA TYR A 57 -3.18 -8.56 -4.41
C TYR A 57 -3.94 -8.32 -5.71
N ARG A 58 -3.25 -8.16 -6.85
CA ARG A 58 -3.90 -8.12 -8.17
C ARG A 58 -4.72 -9.38 -8.42
N ALA A 59 -4.13 -10.55 -8.20
CA ALA A 59 -4.80 -11.83 -8.41
C ALA A 59 -6.00 -12.03 -7.47
N ALA A 60 -5.92 -11.54 -6.23
CA ALA A 60 -6.98 -11.70 -5.24
C ALA A 60 -8.15 -10.71 -5.44
N LEU A 61 -7.87 -9.47 -5.80
CA LEU A 61 -8.88 -8.40 -5.86
C LEU A 61 -9.48 -8.22 -7.25
N VAL A 62 -8.66 -8.33 -8.29
CA VAL A 62 -8.98 -7.86 -9.65
C VAL A 62 -8.38 -8.78 -10.73
N PRO A 63 -8.63 -10.10 -10.69
CA PRO A 63 -7.96 -11.07 -11.58
C PRO A 63 -8.20 -10.78 -13.07
N GLU A 64 -9.39 -10.30 -13.41
CA GLU A 64 -9.84 -10.04 -14.78
C GLU A 64 -9.55 -8.61 -15.27
N ALA A 65 -8.93 -7.75 -14.45
CA ALA A 65 -8.64 -6.39 -14.84
C ALA A 65 -7.52 -6.33 -15.89
N ALA A 66 -7.68 -5.46 -16.88
CA ALA A 66 -6.61 -5.08 -17.80
C ALA A 66 -5.47 -4.37 -17.04
N ASP A 67 -4.25 -4.44 -17.55
CA ASP A 67 -3.07 -3.90 -16.87
C ASP A 67 -3.09 -2.36 -16.76
N ASP A 68 -3.84 -1.68 -17.62
CA ASP A 68 -4.04 -0.23 -17.63
C ASP A 68 -5.31 0.21 -16.88
N ALA A 69 -6.02 -0.71 -16.22
CA ALA A 69 -7.22 -0.40 -15.45
C ALA A 69 -6.87 0.36 -14.16
N GLU A 70 -6.85 1.69 -14.24
CA GLU A 70 -6.48 2.59 -13.14
C GLU A 70 -7.25 2.31 -11.84
N ALA A 71 -8.56 2.06 -11.92
CA ALA A 71 -9.37 1.73 -10.75
C ALA A 71 -8.92 0.45 -10.03
N ALA A 72 -8.49 -0.57 -10.79
CA ALA A 72 -7.99 -1.82 -10.25
C ALA A 72 -6.63 -1.63 -9.57
N LEU A 73 -5.76 -0.80 -10.17
CA LEU A 73 -4.49 -0.42 -9.57
C LEU A 73 -4.70 0.32 -8.24
N ILE A 74 -5.64 1.27 -8.18
CA ILE A 74 -5.96 2.03 -6.96
C ILE A 74 -6.36 1.08 -5.82
N ASP A 75 -7.21 0.09 -6.09
CA ASP A 75 -7.67 -0.87 -5.09
C ASP A 75 -6.51 -1.69 -4.50
N VAL A 76 -5.62 -2.18 -5.37
CA VAL A 76 -4.41 -2.90 -4.96
C VAL A 76 -3.49 -2.00 -4.13
N LEU A 77 -3.23 -0.76 -4.57
CA LEU A 77 -2.37 0.18 -3.87
C LEU A 77 -2.95 0.62 -2.52
N GLN A 78 -4.27 0.69 -2.38
CA GLN A 78 -4.91 0.98 -1.09
C GLN A 78 -4.64 -0.10 -0.06
N VAL A 79 -4.81 -1.38 -0.43
CA VAL A 79 -4.52 -2.51 0.47
C VAL A 79 -3.04 -2.58 0.80
N MET A 80 -2.17 -2.52 -0.21
CA MET A 80 -0.72 -2.61 -0.05
C MET A 80 -0.18 -1.45 0.80
N GLY A 81 -0.60 -0.22 0.49
CA GLY A 81 -0.19 0.97 1.21
C GLY A 81 -0.62 0.96 2.68
N ALA A 82 -1.88 0.60 2.96
CA ALA A 82 -2.39 0.57 4.32
C ALA A 82 -1.80 -0.57 5.17
N ALA A 83 -1.57 -1.74 4.59
CA ALA A 83 -1.07 -2.90 5.33
C ALA A 83 0.44 -2.86 5.58
N HIS A 84 1.22 -2.35 4.62
CA HIS A 84 2.67 -2.56 4.59
C HIS A 84 3.49 -1.28 4.61
N LEU A 85 2.95 -0.18 4.08
CA LEU A 85 3.72 1.05 3.86
C LEU A 85 3.28 2.21 4.76
N THR A 86 2.15 2.06 5.46
CA THR A 86 1.68 3.06 6.42
C THR A 86 2.41 2.84 7.74
N PRO A 87 3.07 3.88 8.29
CA PRO A 87 3.62 3.81 9.63
C PRO A 87 2.47 3.51 10.60
N HIS A 88 2.52 2.34 11.23
CA HIS A 88 1.67 2.07 12.37
C HIS A 88 2.21 2.95 13.47
N GLY A 89 1.52 4.06 13.75
CA GLY A 89 1.97 5.06 14.72
C GLY A 89 2.46 4.34 15.97
N GLY A 90 3.79 4.36 16.17
CA GLY A 90 4.39 3.94 17.41
C GLY A 90 3.68 4.69 18.51
N ASP A 91 3.29 3.95 19.53
CA ASP A 91 2.71 4.37 20.80
C ASP A 91 3.42 5.64 21.31
N ALA A 92 3.02 6.81 20.79
CA ALA A 92 3.53 8.09 21.20
C ALA A 92 2.83 8.39 22.52
N ARG A 93 3.25 7.69 23.57
CA ARG A 93 3.05 8.14 24.94
C ARG A 93 3.51 9.58 24.94
N LYS A 94 2.55 10.49 25.11
CA LYS A 94 2.87 11.85 25.53
C LYS A 94 3.64 11.69 26.83
N GLU A 95 4.96 11.83 26.78
CA GLU A 95 5.71 12.10 27.99
C GLU A 95 5.18 13.43 28.52
N ASP A 96 4.43 13.35 29.61
CA ASP A 96 4.05 14.51 30.40
C ASP A 96 5.33 15.17 30.90
N ALA A 97 5.69 16.29 30.28
CA ALA A 97 6.72 17.18 30.79
C ALA A 97 6.21 17.80 32.11
N ARG A 98 6.79 17.35 33.23
CA ARG A 98 6.74 18.04 34.53
C ARG A 98 7.67 19.24 34.55
#